data_AF-A0A1G2UR70-F1
#
_entry.id   AF-A0A1G2UR70-F1
#
_cell.length_a   1.000
_cell.length_b   1.000
_cell.length_c   1.000
_cell.angle_alpha   90.00
_cell.angle_beta   90.00
_cell.angle_gamma   90.00
#
_symmetry.space_group_name_H-M   'P 1'
#
loop_
_entity.id
_entity.type
_entity.pdbx_description
1 polymer ?
#
loop_
_entity_poly.entity_id
_entity_poly.type
_entity_poly.pdbx_seq_one_letter_code
_entity_poly.pdbx_strand_id
1 'polypeptide(L)'
;MKKLINIFVIVALLSLGGVAFAQSGRANVGAVSTTSRSAQAIKNFLKNRAEHKWTKMIERFDKALEKEENVMNRLASRIAKIKASGGQTANAEKFLTEAQTHLNLAKTSLENLRTLVASAITEEEAGGTISELKDNMIAMRKAAGETKTHIIETHKALQKIVGSLRGISQLRNASSTPSI
;
A
#
# COMPACT_ATOMS: atom_id res chain seq x y z
N MET A 1 11.69 -23.06 -22.93
CA MET A 1 12.55 -22.36 -23.93
C MET A 1 11.92 -20.99 -24.15
N LYS A 2 12.58 -19.90 -23.72
CA LYS A 2 13.35 -18.99 -24.60
C LYS A 2 12.41 -18.39 -25.67
N LYS A 3 12.15 -17.08 -25.79
CA LYS A 3 13.04 -15.91 -25.69
C LYS A 3 12.22 -14.65 -26.09
N LEU A 4 12.54 -13.48 -25.49
CA LEU A 4 12.77 -12.17 -26.15
C LEU A 4 11.57 -11.49 -26.90
N ILE A 5 11.39 -10.18 -27.11
CA ILE A 5 11.95 -8.87 -26.69
C ILE A 5 11.26 -7.80 -27.62
N ASN A 6 11.18 -6.54 -27.17
CA ASN A 6 11.13 -5.26 -27.94
C ASN A 6 9.93 -4.89 -28.83
N ILE A 7 9.66 -3.61 -29.17
CA ILE A 7 9.89 -2.23 -28.64
C ILE A 7 9.48 -1.29 -29.80
N PHE A 8 8.95 -0.11 -29.48
CA PHE A 8 8.90 1.13 -30.30
C PHE A 8 8.27 1.12 -31.71
N VAL A 9 7.11 1.78 -31.80
CA VAL A 9 6.69 2.64 -32.91
C VAL A 9 5.99 3.81 -32.21
N ILE A 10 6.40 5.08 -32.34
CA ILE A 10 6.09 5.97 -33.46
C ILE A 10 7.13 7.10 -33.48
N VAL A 11 7.84 7.21 -34.61
CA VAL A 11 8.63 8.36 -35.05
C VAL A 11 7.87 8.98 -36.22
N ALA A 12 7.61 10.28 -36.20
CA ALA A 12 7.68 11.13 -37.40
C ALA A 12 7.55 12.62 -37.04
N LEU A 13 8.37 13.42 -37.73
CA LEU A 13 8.35 14.88 -37.89
C LEU A 13 9.15 15.71 -36.89
N LEU A 14 10.47 15.67 -37.06
CA LEU A 14 11.34 16.85 -36.97
C LEU A 14 12.67 16.55 -37.66
N SER A 15 12.79 16.88 -38.96
CA SER A 15 14.01 17.50 -39.51
C SER A 15 13.84 17.90 -40.98
N LEU A 16 14.45 19.05 -41.29
CA LEU A 16 14.96 19.53 -42.59
C LEU A 16 14.01 20.30 -43.53
N GLY A 17 14.41 21.53 -43.82
CA GLY A 17 14.28 22.14 -45.15
C GLY A 17 13.18 23.19 -45.28
N GLY A 18 13.56 24.46 -45.30
CA GLY A 18 12.64 25.55 -45.62
C GLY A 18 12.14 25.50 -47.07
N VAL A 19 10.91 25.96 -47.26
CA VAL A 19 10.49 26.67 -48.47
C VAL A 19 9.42 27.67 -48.06
N ALA A 20 9.72 28.95 -48.25
CA ALA A 20 8.77 30.03 -48.10
C ALA A 20 7.72 29.92 -49.22
N PHE A 21 6.44 29.87 -48.83
CA PHE A 21 5.35 30.19 -49.73
C PHE A 21 4.36 31.09 -48.98
N ALA A 22 4.35 32.36 -49.36
CA ALA A 22 3.41 33.34 -48.85
C ALA A 22 2.04 33.10 -49.48
N GLN A 23 1.00 32.94 -48.67
CA GLN A 23 -0.36 33.25 -49.09
C GLN A 23 -1.11 33.95 -47.95
N SER A 24 -1.73 35.04 -48.36
CA SER A 24 -2.36 36.10 -47.60
C SER A 24 -3.64 35.69 -46.89
N GLY A 25 -3.83 36.27 -45.69
CA GLY A 25 -5.12 36.73 -45.19
C GLY A 25 -6.18 35.68 -44.86
N ARG A 26 -6.22 35.25 -43.59
CA ARG A 26 -7.48 35.07 -42.83
C ARG A 26 -7.18 34.93 -41.33
N ALA A 27 -8.01 35.60 -40.53
CA ALA A 27 -7.82 35.83 -39.11
C ALA A 27 -7.58 34.55 -38.29
N ASN A 28 -6.54 34.59 -37.47
CA ASN A 28 -6.24 33.65 -36.41
C ASN A 28 -7.26 33.80 -35.27
N VAL A 29 -8.37 33.08 -35.35
CA VAL A 29 -9.28 32.86 -34.22
C VAL A 29 -9.67 31.39 -34.22
N GLY A 30 -9.12 30.60 -33.29
CA GLY A 30 -9.71 29.30 -32.94
C GLY A 30 -8.81 28.06 -32.96
N ALA A 31 -7.49 28.16 -33.07
CA ALA A 31 -6.60 27.01 -32.95
C ALA A 31 -6.08 26.78 -31.50
N VAL A 32 -6.94 26.91 -30.48
CA VAL A 32 -6.73 26.19 -29.22
C VAL A 32 -7.18 24.74 -29.49
N SER A 33 -6.31 24.00 -30.16
CA SER A 33 -6.63 22.75 -30.85
C SER A 33 -7.03 21.64 -29.86
N THR A 34 -8.01 20.86 -30.27
CA THR A 34 -8.65 19.72 -29.59
C THR A 34 -7.66 18.73 -28.94
N THR A 35 -6.44 18.66 -29.45
CA THR A 35 -5.31 17.87 -28.95
C THR A 35 -4.83 18.27 -27.55
N SER A 36 -4.87 19.56 -27.22
CA SER A 36 -4.51 20.05 -25.88
C SER A 36 -5.56 19.69 -24.83
N ARG A 37 -6.86 19.82 -25.19
CA ARG A 37 -7.99 19.42 -24.33
C ARG A 37 -8.06 17.92 -24.10
N SER A 38 -7.78 17.09 -25.11
CA SER A 38 -7.74 15.63 -24.95
C SER A 38 -6.55 15.17 -24.10
N ALA A 39 -5.36 15.77 -24.26
CA ALA A 39 -4.21 15.50 -23.42
C ALA A 39 -4.46 15.87 -21.94
N GLN A 40 -5.11 17.02 -21.70
CA GLN A 40 -5.45 17.47 -20.35
C GLN A 40 -6.54 16.62 -19.70
N ALA A 41 -7.55 16.19 -20.47
CA ALA A 41 -8.59 15.25 -20.00
C ALA A 41 -8.01 13.86 -19.66
N ILE A 42 -7.08 13.35 -20.48
CA ILE A 42 -6.38 12.09 -20.19
C ILE A 42 -5.54 12.22 -18.92
N LYS A 43 -4.81 13.33 -18.74
CA LYS A 43 -4.04 13.61 -17.52
C LYS A 43 -4.94 13.61 -16.28
N ASN A 44 -6.06 14.33 -16.34
CA ASN A 44 -7.02 14.39 -15.23
C ASN A 44 -7.67 13.03 -14.92
N PHE A 45 -7.97 12.23 -15.95
CA PHE A 45 -8.51 10.87 -15.75
C PHE A 45 -7.49 9.94 -15.08
N LEU A 46 -6.23 10.00 -15.50
CA LEU A 46 -5.14 9.24 -14.89
C LEU A 46 -4.88 9.69 -13.45
N LYS A 47 -4.95 11.00 -13.17
CA LYS A 47 -4.88 11.59 -11.83
C LYS A 47 -5.96 11.03 -10.91
N ASN A 48 -7.23 11.21 -11.29
CA ASN A 48 -8.37 10.75 -10.49
C ASN A 48 -8.29 9.25 -10.24
N ARG A 49 -7.83 8.47 -11.22
CA ARG A 49 -7.65 7.03 -11.08
C ARG A 49 -6.50 6.66 -10.13
N ALA A 50 -5.39 7.37 -10.20
CA ALA A 50 -4.23 7.14 -9.33
C ALA A 50 -4.55 7.53 -7.88
N GLU A 51 -5.08 8.73 -7.66
CA GLU A 51 -5.51 9.23 -6.36
C GLU A 51 -6.51 8.28 -5.72
N HIS A 52 -7.59 7.94 -6.43
CA HIS A 52 -8.60 7.00 -5.94
C HIS A 52 -8.03 5.63 -5.61
N LYS A 53 -7.07 5.15 -6.41
CA LYS A 53 -6.40 3.86 -6.16
C LYS A 53 -5.61 3.89 -4.86
N TRP A 54 -4.83 4.94 -4.62
CA TRP A 54 -3.98 5.04 -3.43
C TRP A 54 -4.79 5.30 -2.17
N THR A 55 -5.79 6.17 -2.23
CA THR A 55 -6.72 6.42 -1.12
C THR A 55 -7.45 5.15 -0.71
N LYS A 56 -8.00 4.39 -1.67
CA LYS A 56 -8.62 3.08 -1.40
C LYS A 56 -7.65 2.05 -0.83
N MET A 57 -6.37 2.12 -1.20
CA MET A 57 -5.35 1.21 -0.69
C MET A 57 -5.02 1.52 0.77
N ILE A 58 -4.84 2.81 1.09
CA ILE A 58 -4.64 3.28 2.46
C ILE A 58 -5.82 2.85 3.35
N GLU A 59 -7.05 3.09 2.90
CA GLU A 59 -8.26 2.68 3.64
C GLU A 59 -8.30 1.17 3.93
N ARG A 60 -7.87 0.35 2.97
CA ARG A 60 -7.78 -1.11 3.16
C ARG A 60 -6.70 -1.50 4.15
N PHE A 61 -5.56 -0.82 4.14
CA PHE A 61 -4.49 -1.06 5.10
C PHE A 61 -4.90 -0.63 6.51
N ASP A 62 -5.58 0.51 6.67
CA ASP A 62 -6.13 0.94 7.96
C ASP A 62 -7.06 -0.13 8.55
N LYS A 63 -8.03 -0.60 7.74
CA LYS A 63 -8.95 -1.67 8.15
C LYS A 63 -8.23 -2.97 8.48
N ALA A 64 -7.10 -3.28 7.82
CA ALA A 64 -6.32 -4.46 8.13
C ALA A 64 -5.56 -4.29 9.45
N LEU A 65 -4.93 -3.14 9.68
CA LEU A 65 -4.22 -2.83 10.92
C LEU A 65 -5.15 -2.85 12.13
N GLU A 66 -6.35 -2.27 12.00
CA GLU A 66 -7.37 -2.30 13.06
C GLU A 66 -7.78 -3.74 13.42
N LYS A 67 -7.94 -4.61 12.41
CA LYS A 67 -8.25 -6.03 12.64
C LYS A 67 -7.12 -6.75 13.35
N GLU A 68 -5.87 -6.57 12.91
CA GLU A 68 -4.71 -7.19 13.55
C GLU A 68 -4.54 -6.69 15.00
N GLU A 69 -4.75 -5.41 15.27
CA GLU A 69 -4.72 -4.83 16.61
C GLU A 69 -5.80 -5.42 17.52
N ASN A 70 -7.02 -5.58 17.01
CA ASN A 70 -8.11 -6.23 17.74
C ASN A 70 -7.80 -7.71 18.06
N VAL A 71 -7.21 -8.45 17.12
CA VAL A 71 -6.81 -9.85 17.34
C VAL A 71 -5.68 -9.92 18.36
N MET A 72 -4.68 -9.04 18.25
CA MET A 72 -3.56 -8.92 19.18
C MET A 72 -4.05 -8.66 20.62
N ASN A 73 -4.99 -7.73 20.81
CA ASN A 73 -5.58 -7.43 22.12
C ASN A 73 -6.32 -8.63 22.73
N ARG A 74 -7.08 -9.36 21.91
CA ARG A 74 -7.76 -10.60 22.35
C ARG A 74 -6.77 -11.68 22.76
N LEU A 75 -5.68 -11.83 22.01
CA LEU A 75 -4.63 -12.80 22.31
C LEU A 75 -3.83 -12.41 23.55
N ALA A 76 -3.50 -11.13 23.73
CA ALA A 76 -2.87 -10.63 24.95
C ALA A 76 -3.73 -10.93 26.20
N SER A 77 -5.04 -10.68 26.12
CA SER A 77 -5.98 -11.05 27.19
C SER A 77 -5.99 -12.55 27.47
N ARG A 78 -5.98 -13.39 26.42
CA ARG A 78 -5.94 -14.85 26.57
C ARG A 78 -4.64 -15.34 27.21
N ILE A 79 -3.50 -14.76 26.82
CA ILE A 79 -2.20 -15.03 27.43
C ILE A 79 -2.24 -14.71 28.93
N ALA A 80 -2.75 -13.53 29.30
CA ALA A 80 -2.86 -13.13 30.70
C ALA A 80 -3.71 -14.11 31.53
N LYS A 81 -4.85 -14.56 30.99
CA LYS A 81 -5.72 -15.56 31.65
C LYS A 81 -5.02 -16.91 31.85
N ILE A 82 -4.26 -17.36 30.86
CA ILE A 82 -3.50 -18.62 30.94
C ILE A 82 -2.38 -18.50 31.97
N LYS A 83 -1.67 -17.37 31.99
CA LYS A 83 -0.60 -17.08 32.96
C LYS A 83 -1.13 -17.05 34.39
N ALA A 84 -2.25 -16.38 34.63
CA ALA A 84 -2.92 -16.35 35.94
C ALA A 84 -3.37 -17.75 36.40
N SER A 85 -3.53 -18.67 35.46
CA SER A 85 -3.89 -20.06 35.73
C SER A 85 -2.69 -21.01 35.87
N GLY A 86 -1.46 -20.48 35.91
CA GLY A 86 -0.22 -21.28 35.99
C GLY A 86 0.20 -21.95 34.68
N GLY A 87 -0.42 -21.58 33.54
CA GLY A 87 -0.04 -22.12 32.23
C GLY A 87 1.25 -21.48 31.70
N GLN A 88 2.00 -22.24 30.88
CA GLN A 88 3.23 -21.78 30.26
C GLN A 88 2.96 -20.82 29.09
N THR A 89 3.38 -19.56 29.18
CA THR A 89 3.08 -18.52 28.19
C THR A 89 4.29 -17.94 27.46
N ALA A 90 5.52 -18.39 27.77
CA ALA A 90 6.75 -17.77 27.27
C ALA A 90 6.80 -17.60 25.74
N ASN A 91 6.44 -18.64 24.98
CA ASN A 91 6.42 -18.56 23.51
C ASN A 91 5.34 -17.59 22.99
N ALA A 92 4.17 -17.59 23.61
CA ALA A 92 3.08 -16.71 23.23
C ALA A 92 3.41 -15.24 23.49
N GLU A 93 4.08 -14.94 24.61
CA GLU A 93 4.57 -13.60 24.95
C GLU A 93 5.65 -13.12 23.97
N LYS A 94 6.57 -14.00 23.57
CA LYS A 94 7.57 -13.68 22.53
C LYS A 94 6.90 -13.32 21.20
N PHE A 95 5.97 -14.15 20.73
CA PHE A 95 5.27 -13.88 19.47
C PHE A 95 4.36 -12.66 19.53
N LEU A 96 3.84 -12.30 20.72
CA LEU A 96 3.11 -11.05 20.93
C LEU A 96 4.00 -9.83 20.71
N THR A 97 5.23 -9.85 21.22
CA THR A 97 6.22 -8.79 20.99
C THR A 97 6.63 -8.69 19.52
N GLU A 98 6.82 -9.84 18.84
CA GLU A 98 7.08 -9.87 17.39
C GLU A 98 5.92 -9.25 16.60
N ALA A 99 4.67 -9.62 16.92
CA ALA A 99 3.48 -9.06 16.28
C ALA A 99 3.37 -7.55 16.50
N GLN A 100 3.59 -7.07 17.73
CA GLN A 100 3.57 -5.64 18.05
C GLN A 100 4.62 -4.86 17.24
N THR A 101 5.81 -5.44 17.10
CA THR A 101 6.91 -4.83 16.32
C THR A 101 6.50 -4.66 14.87
N HIS A 102 5.98 -5.72 14.23
CA HIS A 102 5.52 -5.64 12.85
C HIS A 102 4.30 -4.74 12.66
N LEU A 103 3.38 -4.70 13.62
CA LEU A 103 2.23 -3.80 13.56
C LEU A 103 2.68 -2.33 13.58
N ASN A 104 3.66 -1.99 14.43
CA ASN A 104 4.21 -0.64 14.51
C ASN A 104 4.95 -0.28 13.21
N LEU A 105 5.76 -1.18 12.67
CA LEU A 105 6.43 -0.96 11.38
C LEU A 105 5.42 -0.75 10.25
N ALA A 106 4.33 -1.53 10.22
CA ALA A 106 3.26 -1.35 9.25
C ALA A 106 2.57 0.02 9.37
N LYS A 107 2.30 0.48 10.61
CA LYS A 107 1.75 1.83 10.89
C LYS A 107 2.69 2.92 10.36
N THR A 108 4.00 2.80 10.61
CA THR A 108 5.01 3.74 10.10
C THR A 108 5.09 3.74 8.57
N SER A 109 5.14 2.57 7.93
CA SER A 109 5.17 2.50 6.45
C SER A 109 3.88 3.04 5.81
N LEU A 110 2.72 2.85 6.45
CA LEU A 110 1.46 3.41 5.98
C LEU A 110 1.43 4.93 6.08
N GLU A 111 1.98 5.50 7.16
CA GLU A 111 2.08 6.95 7.31
C GLU A 111 3.03 7.55 6.27
N ASN A 112 4.17 6.89 5.99
CA ASN A 112 5.03 7.27 4.87
C ASN A 112 4.29 7.22 3.54
N LEU A 113 3.46 6.21 3.31
CA LEU A 113 2.64 6.14 2.09
C LEU A 113 1.66 7.32 2.00
N ARG A 114 1.00 7.71 3.10
CA ARG A 114 0.11 8.87 3.14
C ARG A 114 0.84 10.15 2.77
N THR A 115 2.01 10.39 3.37
CA THR A 115 2.85 11.55 3.07
C THR A 115 3.24 11.57 1.59
N LEU A 116 3.68 10.44 1.02
CA LEU A 116 4.04 10.35 -0.40
C LEU A 116 2.84 10.60 -1.33
N VAL A 117 1.64 10.10 -0.99
CA VAL A 117 0.41 10.40 -1.74
C VAL A 117 0.12 11.89 -1.71
N ALA A 118 0.18 12.52 -0.53
CA ALA A 118 -0.08 13.95 -0.38
C ALA A 118 0.93 14.79 -1.16
N SER A 119 2.23 14.48 -1.04
CA SER A 119 3.31 15.15 -1.78
C SER A 119 3.11 15.05 -3.29
N ALA A 120 2.76 13.85 -3.80
CA ALA A 120 2.53 13.64 -5.22
C ALA A 120 1.35 14.47 -5.76
N ILE A 121 0.31 14.69 -4.95
CA ILE A 121 -0.82 15.57 -5.31
C ILE A 121 -0.35 17.03 -5.42
N THR A 122 0.41 17.52 -4.44
CA THR A 122 0.92 18.91 -4.43
C THR A 122 1.95 19.19 -5.53
N GLU A 123 2.90 18.29 -5.78
CA GLU A 123 3.92 18.49 -6.82
C GLU A 123 3.31 18.50 -8.23
N GLU A 124 2.25 17.73 -8.45
CA GLU A 124 1.53 17.73 -9.73
C GLU A 124 0.77 19.04 -9.93
N GLU A 125 0.19 19.63 -8.88
CA GLU A 125 -0.46 20.95 -8.91
C GLU A 125 0.53 22.08 -9.18
N ALA A 126 1.77 21.95 -8.70
CA ALA A 126 2.87 22.88 -8.98
C ALA A 126 3.47 22.75 -10.39
N GLY A 127 3.02 21.79 -11.20
CA GLY A 127 3.55 21.58 -12.55
C GLY A 127 4.87 20.80 -12.58
N GLY A 128 5.10 19.91 -11.62
CA GLY A 128 6.30 19.09 -11.51
C GLY A 128 6.67 18.31 -12.78
N THR A 129 7.93 17.94 -12.88
CA THR A 129 8.47 17.23 -14.04
C THR A 129 7.98 15.78 -14.10
N ILE A 130 8.01 15.19 -15.30
CA ILE A 130 7.65 13.78 -15.50
C ILE A 130 8.59 12.83 -14.71
N SER A 131 9.83 13.25 -14.44
CA SER A 131 10.79 12.44 -13.68
C SER A 131 10.40 12.35 -12.21
N GLU A 132 10.12 13.49 -11.58
CA GLU A 132 9.72 13.58 -10.17
C GLU A 132 8.45 12.77 -9.90
N LEU A 133 7.46 12.87 -10.79
CA LEU A 133 6.24 12.08 -10.70
C LEU A 133 6.51 10.56 -10.74
N LYS A 134 7.47 10.12 -11.56
CA LYS A 134 7.84 8.69 -11.64
C LYS A 134 8.53 8.23 -10.36
N ASP A 135 9.44 9.03 -9.82
CA ASP A 135 10.18 8.68 -8.61
C ASP A 135 9.23 8.59 -7.41
N ASN A 136 8.28 9.51 -7.29
CA ASN A 136 7.20 9.44 -6.30
C ASN A 136 6.37 8.17 -6.45
N MET A 137 5.95 7.81 -7.68
CA MET A 137 5.21 6.57 -7.90
C MET A 137 5.99 5.31 -7.51
N ILE A 138 7.31 5.30 -7.68
CA ILE A 138 8.19 4.20 -7.25
C ILE A 138 8.24 4.15 -5.71
N ALA A 139 8.45 5.29 -5.06
CA ALA A 139 8.47 5.40 -3.60
C ALA A 139 7.13 4.94 -2.98
N MET A 140 6.00 5.35 -3.56
CA MET A 140 4.67 4.96 -3.10
C MET A 140 4.45 3.45 -3.23
N ARG A 141 4.88 2.82 -4.33
CA ARG A 141 4.81 1.36 -4.48
C ARG A 141 5.66 0.64 -3.44
N LYS A 142 6.85 1.16 -3.16
CA LYS A 142 7.74 0.60 -2.14
C LYS A 142 7.09 0.67 -0.75
N ALA A 143 6.62 1.85 -0.34
CA ALA A 143 5.95 2.03 0.95
C ALA A 143 4.70 1.14 1.10
N ALA A 144 3.90 1.00 0.05
CA ALA A 144 2.76 0.08 0.04
C ALA A 144 3.17 -1.40 0.14
N GLY A 145 4.27 -1.78 -0.52
CA GLY A 145 4.84 -3.13 -0.44
C GLY A 145 5.36 -3.47 0.96
N GLU A 146 6.03 -2.53 1.61
CA GLU A 146 6.52 -2.65 2.98
C GLU A 146 5.34 -2.75 3.96
N THR A 147 4.35 -1.86 3.85
CA THR A 147 3.12 -1.90 4.66
C THR A 147 2.45 -3.26 4.57
N LYS A 148 2.24 -3.77 3.34
CA LYS A 148 1.65 -5.10 3.13
C LYS A 148 2.48 -6.20 3.77
N THR A 149 3.80 -6.16 3.61
CA THR A 149 4.71 -7.17 4.17
C THR A 149 4.59 -7.20 5.69
N HIS A 150 4.62 -6.05 6.35
CA HIS A 150 4.51 -5.97 7.79
C HIS A 150 3.13 -6.38 8.32
N ILE A 151 2.04 -6.10 7.61
CA ILE A 151 0.70 -6.64 7.95
C ILE A 151 0.71 -8.17 7.89
N ILE A 152 1.30 -8.77 6.86
CA ILE A 152 1.39 -10.23 6.72
C ILE A 152 2.23 -10.85 7.85
N GLU A 153 3.36 -10.25 8.18
CA GLU A 153 4.22 -10.74 9.26
C GLU A 153 3.57 -10.57 10.64
N THR A 154 2.82 -9.48 10.86
CA THR A 154 1.97 -9.33 12.04
C THR A 154 1.00 -10.51 12.15
N HIS A 155 0.25 -10.78 11.08
CA HIS A 155 -0.73 -11.86 11.04
C HIS A 155 -0.08 -13.23 11.32
N LYS A 156 1.08 -13.52 10.71
CA LYS A 156 1.83 -14.75 10.94
C LYS A 156 2.26 -14.88 12.40
N ALA A 157 2.75 -13.82 13.02
CA ALA A 157 3.11 -13.83 14.44
C ALA A 157 1.88 -14.11 15.32
N LEU A 158 0.72 -13.49 15.03
CA LEU A 158 -0.53 -13.79 15.74
C LEU A 158 -0.98 -15.25 15.58
N GLN A 159 -0.81 -15.86 14.40
CA GLN A 159 -1.09 -17.28 14.19
C GLN A 159 -0.17 -18.18 15.04
N LYS A 160 1.12 -17.83 15.16
CA LYS A 160 2.06 -18.55 16.02
C LYS A 160 1.64 -18.49 17.50
N ILE A 161 1.10 -17.35 17.97
CA ILE A 161 0.51 -17.25 19.31
C ILE A 161 -0.60 -18.29 19.46
N VAL A 162 -1.58 -18.31 18.54
CA VAL A 162 -2.69 -19.28 18.59
C VAL A 162 -2.19 -20.72 18.62
N GLY A 163 -1.19 -21.05 17.80
CA GLY A 163 -0.54 -22.36 17.80
C GLY A 163 0.12 -22.71 19.13
N SER A 164 0.87 -21.78 19.72
CA SER A 164 1.56 -21.99 21.00
C SER A 164 0.61 -22.17 22.20
N LEU A 165 -0.59 -21.59 22.12
CA LEU A 165 -1.61 -21.70 23.16
C LEU A 165 -2.54 -22.92 22.96
N ARG A 166 -2.44 -23.62 21.83
CA ARG A 166 -3.24 -24.81 21.52
C ARG A 166 -2.76 -25.97 22.40
N GLY A 167 -3.68 -26.58 23.15
CA GLY A 167 -3.40 -27.68 24.09
C GLY A 167 -3.30 -27.26 25.55
N ILE A 168 -2.85 -26.05 25.86
CA ILE A 168 -2.74 -25.55 27.25
C ILE A 168 -4.13 -25.39 27.90
N SER A 169 -5.14 -25.03 27.12
CA SER A 169 -6.52 -24.92 27.57
C SER A 169 -7.21 -26.28 27.82
N GLN A 170 -6.74 -27.37 27.21
CA GLN A 170 -7.36 -28.69 27.37
C GLN A 170 -6.90 -29.41 28.64
N LEU A 171 -5.73 -29.05 29.17
CA LEU A 171 -5.14 -29.69 30.35
C LEU A 171 -5.86 -29.34 31.67
N ARG A 172 -6.70 -28.29 31.70
CA ARG A 172 -7.44 -27.88 32.92
C ARG A 172 -8.91 -28.28 32.97
N ASN A 173 -9.53 -28.64 31.84
CA ASN A 173 -10.93 -29.06 31.83
C ASN A 173 -11.12 -30.56 32.14
N ALA A 174 -10.02 -31.28 32.39
CA ALA A 174 -10.01 -32.66 32.87
C ALA A 174 -9.93 -32.75 34.41
N SER A 175 -10.41 -31.74 35.13
CA SER A 175 -10.59 -31.83 36.57
C SER A 175 -11.84 -32.66 36.86
N SER A 176 -11.61 -33.89 37.25
CA SER A 176 -12.55 -34.91 37.72
C SER A 176 -13.69 -34.32 38.56
N THR A 177 -14.92 -34.38 38.04
CA THR A 177 -16.12 -34.39 38.90
C THR A 177 -16.03 -35.63 39.79
N PRO A 178 -16.00 -35.51 41.13
CA PRO A 178 -16.19 -36.67 41.98
C PRO A 178 -17.61 -37.16 41.76
N SER A 179 -17.76 -38.41 41.32
CA SER A 179 -19.02 -39.12 41.37
C SER A 179 -19.44 -39.25 42.84
N ILE A 180 -20.48 -38.51 43.23
CA ILE A 180 -21.27 -38.77 44.44
C ILE A 180 -22.39 -39.72 44.06
#